data_AF-A0A3N9PJR4-F1
#
_entry.id   AF-A0A3N9PJR4-F1
#
_cell.length_a   1.000
_cell.length_b   1.000
_cell.length_c   1.000
_cell.angle_alpha   90.00
_cell.angle_beta   90.00
_cell.angle_gamma   90.00
#
_symmetry.space_group_name_H-M   'P 1'
#
loop_
_entity.id
_entity.type
_entity.pdbx_description
1 polymer ?
#
loop_
_entity_poly.entity_id
_entity_poly.type
_entity_poly.pdbx_seq_one_letter_code
_entity_poly.pdbx_strand_id
1 'polypeptide(L)'
;MNLDWEILFFILFILPVFGYAEIHYRFSGFPSLLHKKEPEILFDLPHRILWGQPVPLFLMLKDSHLYPVKLFQAEIEISPVHRRTTKQFKEFLNQDINQKFYRRTIPLSSELFPEPGIYEITAKLNYQNSLRQQKELIQDNYAAIPHPPFIIRVSKDPLPCDSNWHWGDLHVHTLYTRDQVEFGASLEDTVIAAQACGLDFLAVTDHSYDLDDETDDYLQNDIHLAKWKKLWEEVADLQKKYPDFVLIAGEEVSAGNQRDQNVHCLILNDPEFYPGSGDSAEKLLHRKPELSVEQLLSKRSENSIAIAAHPREKPPLSQKIMLNRGIWSRKDLENSRLNAIQIANDLHDSWFEETRNFWIQLLLSGRKIGIIAGNDSHGNFNCFRQISIPFLKMTYSRNHLLGQARTAVFAPSN
;
A
#
# COMPACT_ATOMS: atom_id res chain seq x y z
N MET A 1 -10.24 3.32 37.10
CA MET A 1 -11.22 4.31 36.62
C MET A 1 -10.91 4.57 35.15
N ASN A 2 -11.21 3.62 34.25
CA ASN A 2 -10.85 3.69 32.81
C ASN A 2 -11.81 2.92 31.87
N LEU A 3 -12.81 2.22 32.41
CA LEU A 3 -13.65 1.32 31.62
C LEU A 3 -14.66 2.07 30.72
N ASP A 4 -15.16 3.23 31.16
CA ASP A 4 -16.18 3.98 30.41
C ASP A 4 -15.62 4.72 29.18
N TRP A 5 -14.32 5.03 29.15
CA TRP A 5 -13.69 5.72 28.03
C TRP A 5 -13.28 4.79 26.90
N GLU A 6 -12.79 3.57 27.22
CA GLU A 6 -12.53 2.55 26.20
C GLU A 6 -13.81 2.10 25.48
N ILE A 7 -14.95 2.09 26.18
CA ILE A 7 -16.27 1.78 25.60
C ILE A 7 -16.76 2.91 24.69
N LEU A 8 -16.57 4.18 25.07
CA LEU A 8 -16.90 5.32 24.21
C LEU A 8 -16.00 5.38 22.97
N PHE A 9 -14.71 5.06 23.15
CA PHE A 9 -13.71 4.94 22.09
C PHE A 9 -14.04 3.80 21.11
N PHE A 10 -14.53 2.67 21.61
CA PHE A 10 -15.01 1.55 20.80
C PHE A 10 -16.24 1.92 19.95
N ILE A 11 -17.24 2.61 20.51
CA ILE A 11 -18.43 3.05 19.74
C ILE A 11 -18.03 3.98 18.58
N LEU A 12 -16.89 4.65 18.71
CA LEU A 12 -16.40 5.66 17.78
C LEU A 12 -15.43 5.06 16.72
N PHE A 13 -14.60 4.05 17.06
CA PHE A 13 -13.68 3.36 16.13
C PHE A 13 -14.32 2.26 15.25
N ILE A 14 -15.64 2.02 15.36
CA ILE A 14 -16.42 1.08 14.50
C ILE A 14 -16.58 1.60 13.05
N LEU A 15 -15.87 2.66 12.65
CA LEU A 15 -16.05 3.32 11.37
C LEU A 15 -14.81 3.17 10.48
N PRO A 16 -14.98 3.06 9.16
CA PRO A 16 -13.98 2.49 8.26
C PRO A 16 -12.68 3.28 8.28
N VAL A 17 -11.59 2.55 8.47
CA VAL A 17 -10.21 2.92 8.19
C VAL A 17 -9.75 1.87 7.19
N PHE A 18 -9.30 2.30 6.02
CA PHE A 18 -8.94 1.41 4.92
C PHE A 18 -7.43 1.20 4.98
N GLY A 19 -6.99 0.05 5.48
CA GLY A 19 -5.58 -0.34 5.49
C GLY A 19 -5.42 -1.86 5.55
N TYR A 20 -4.28 -2.36 5.12
CA TYR A 20 -3.96 -3.80 5.15
C TYR A 20 -4.18 -4.43 6.52
N ALA A 21 -4.74 -5.63 6.56
CA ALA A 21 -5.32 -6.13 7.80
C ALA A 21 -4.32 -6.58 8.87
N GLU A 22 -4.05 -5.72 9.86
CA GLU A 22 -3.45 -6.11 11.13
C GLU A 22 -4.42 -6.97 11.96
N ILE A 23 -4.23 -8.29 11.99
CA ILE A 23 -5.13 -9.20 12.73
C ILE A 23 -4.69 -9.43 14.18
N HIS A 24 -3.52 -8.96 14.62
CA HIS A 24 -3.03 -9.24 15.97
C HIS A 24 -3.34 -8.13 16.97
N TYR A 25 -3.65 -6.91 16.51
CA TYR A 25 -4.03 -5.82 17.40
C TYR A 25 -5.42 -6.03 18.02
N ARG A 26 -5.52 -5.78 19.33
CA ARG A 26 -6.78 -5.80 20.09
C ARG A 26 -6.66 -4.94 21.35
N PHE A 27 -7.75 -4.26 21.72
CA PHE A 27 -7.86 -3.65 23.04
C PHE A 27 -7.99 -4.74 24.13
N SER A 28 -7.34 -4.50 25.27
CA SER A 28 -7.44 -5.41 26.41
C SER A 28 -8.89 -5.53 26.86
N GLY A 29 -9.39 -6.77 27.00
CA GLY A 29 -10.76 -7.03 27.44
C GLY A 29 -11.85 -6.95 26.36
N PHE A 30 -11.52 -6.62 25.10
CA PHE A 30 -12.49 -6.56 24.01
C PHE A 30 -12.35 -7.72 23.00
N PRO A 31 -13.46 -8.33 22.55
CA PRO A 31 -13.43 -9.35 21.52
C PRO A 31 -13.14 -8.72 20.15
N SER A 32 -12.25 -9.34 19.37
CA SER A 32 -12.04 -9.05 17.95
C SER A 32 -12.45 -10.27 17.13
N LEU A 33 -13.30 -10.07 16.13
CA LEU A 33 -13.72 -11.11 15.18
C LEU A 33 -12.64 -11.40 14.13
N LEU A 34 -11.69 -10.47 13.96
CA LEU A 34 -10.58 -10.60 13.03
C LEU A 34 -9.38 -11.30 13.68
N HIS A 35 -9.25 -11.23 15.01
CA HIS A 35 -8.07 -11.72 15.71
C HIS A 35 -7.89 -13.24 15.63
N LYS A 36 -6.68 -13.65 15.21
CA LYS A 36 -6.27 -15.06 15.15
C LYS A 36 -4.99 -15.28 15.95
N LYS A 37 -4.82 -16.51 16.46
CA LYS A 37 -3.58 -16.98 17.11
C LYS A 37 -2.71 -17.75 16.12
N GLU A 38 -2.55 -17.20 14.94
CA GLU A 38 -1.79 -17.74 13.81
C GLU A 38 -1.17 -16.54 13.11
N PRO A 39 0.02 -16.66 12.49
CA PRO A 39 0.59 -15.53 11.77
C PRO A 39 -0.33 -15.15 10.61
N GLU A 40 -0.22 -13.92 10.13
CA GLU A 40 -0.86 -13.57 8.86
C GLU A 40 -0.11 -14.27 7.75
N ILE A 41 -0.82 -15.06 6.93
CA ILE A 41 -0.23 -15.78 5.81
C ILE A 41 -1.05 -15.44 4.58
N LEU A 42 -0.38 -14.95 3.54
CA LEU A 42 -1.04 -14.68 2.27
C LEU A 42 -0.15 -14.90 1.05
N PHE A 43 -0.82 -15.11 -0.05
CA PHE A 43 -0.33 -15.02 -1.39
C PHE A 43 -0.84 -13.73 -2.05
N ASP A 44 -0.01 -13.18 -2.94
CA ASP A 44 -0.46 -12.19 -3.92
C ASP A 44 0.44 -12.26 -5.16
N LEU A 45 0.04 -11.61 -6.24
CA LEU A 45 0.76 -11.56 -7.52
C LEU A 45 0.40 -10.32 -8.34
N PRO A 46 1.22 -9.89 -9.29
CA PRO A 46 0.89 -8.74 -10.14
C PRO A 46 -0.37 -9.00 -10.99
N HIS A 47 -1.27 -8.01 -11.10
CA HIS A 47 -2.48 -8.13 -11.93
C HIS A 47 -2.19 -8.19 -13.44
N ARG A 48 -0.96 -7.86 -13.87
CA ARG A 48 -0.52 -7.88 -15.27
C ARG A 48 0.92 -8.37 -15.37
N ILE A 49 1.22 -9.10 -16.45
CA ILE A 49 2.59 -9.37 -16.88
C ILE A 49 2.75 -9.32 -18.40
N LEU A 50 3.98 -9.12 -18.89
CA LEU A 50 4.33 -9.34 -20.29
C LEU A 50 4.49 -10.85 -20.58
N TRP A 51 3.95 -11.31 -21.70
CA TRP A 51 4.02 -12.70 -22.13
C TRP A 51 5.47 -13.15 -22.34
N GLY A 52 5.76 -14.39 -21.99
CA GLY A 52 7.11 -14.95 -21.99
C GLY A 52 7.89 -14.73 -20.68
N GLN A 53 7.43 -13.84 -19.81
CA GLN A 53 8.03 -13.64 -18.48
C GLN A 53 7.40 -14.56 -17.43
N PRO A 54 8.17 -14.97 -16.39
CA PRO A 54 7.63 -15.74 -15.28
C PRO A 54 6.74 -14.85 -14.39
N VAL A 55 5.59 -15.37 -13.94
CA VAL A 55 4.73 -14.64 -13.00
C VAL A 55 5.28 -14.80 -11.59
N PRO A 56 5.60 -13.72 -10.86
CA PRO A 56 6.02 -13.82 -9.47
C PRO A 56 4.78 -14.03 -8.59
N LEU A 57 4.67 -15.20 -7.96
CA LEU A 57 3.70 -15.47 -6.89
C LEU A 57 4.40 -15.24 -5.55
N PHE A 58 3.99 -14.22 -4.80
CA PHE A 58 4.57 -13.90 -3.50
C PHE A 58 3.86 -14.72 -2.43
N LEU A 59 4.63 -15.30 -1.51
CA LEU A 59 4.16 -15.85 -0.24
C LEU A 59 4.73 -14.98 0.88
N MET A 60 3.86 -14.30 1.62
CA MET A 60 4.21 -13.41 2.71
C MET A 60 3.64 -13.94 4.03
N LEU A 61 4.47 -13.92 5.06
CA LEU A 61 4.12 -14.31 6.42
C LEU A 61 4.53 -13.21 7.39
N LYS A 62 3.56 -12.72 8.18
CA LYS A 62 3.79 -11.69 9.19
C LYS A 62 3.49 -12.23 10.58
N ASP A 63 4.30 -11.78 11.53
CA ASP A 63 4.26 -12.13 12.96
C ASP A 63 4.46 -13.63 13.27
N SER A 64 5.19 -14.35 12.41
CA SER A 64 5.57 -15.75 12.68
C SER A 64 6.52 -15.91 13.86
N HIS A 65 7.21 -14.85 14.30
CA HIS A 65 7.94 -14.84 15.57
C HIS A 65 7.04 -14.96 16.82
N LEU A 66 5.78 -14.50 16.74
CA LEU A 66 4.78 -14.66 17.81
C LEU A 66 4.00 -15.95 17.66
N TYR A 67 3.72 -16.34 16.41
CA TYR A 67 2.99 -17.54 16.05
C TYR A 67 3.80 -18.39 15.06
N PRO A 68 4.79 -19.16 15.52
CA PRO A 68 5.63 -19.96 14.63
C PRO A 68 4.83 -20.98 13.84
N VAL A 69 5.23 -21.19 12.59
CA VAL A 69 4.58 -22.13 11.67
C VAL A 69 5.61 -22.96 10.90
N LYS A 70 5.18 -24.15 10.46
CA LYS A 70 5.94 -24.97 9.52
C LYS A 70 5.19 -25.06 8.20
N LEU A 71 5.82 -24.62 7.12
CA LEU A 71 5.28 -24.69 5.77
C LEU A 71 5.64 -26.03 5.14
N PHE A 72 4.68 -26.72 4.54
CA PHE A 72 4.93 -28.00 3.86
C PHE A 72 5.00 -27.82 2.35
N GLN A 73 3.88 -27.43 1.74
CA GLN A 73 3.77 -27.30 0.30
C GLN A 73 2.72 -26.25 -0.07
N ALA A 74 2.98 -25.54 -1.16
CA ALA A 74 1.97 -24.76 -1.86
C ALA A 74 1.49 -25.54 -3.09
N GLU A 75 0.17 -25.59 -3.30
CA GLU A 75 -0.45 -26.13 -4.50
C GLU A 75 -1.02 -24.98 -5.32
N ILE A 76 -0.54 -24.83 -6.56
CA ILE A 76 -0.92 -23.73 -7.43
C ILE A 76 -1.72 -24.30 -8.60
N GLU A 77 -2.93 -23.79 -8.78
CA GLU A 77 -3.82 -24.09 -9.89
C GLU A 77 -3.92 -22.88 -10.82
N ILE A 78 -3.76 -23.11 -12.12
CA ILE A 78 -3.76 -22.07 -13.15
C ILE A 78 -4.71 -22.48 -14.27
N SER A 79 -5.68 -21.63 -14.60
CA SER A 79 -6.66 -21.86 -15.67
C SER A 79 -6.84 -20.61 -16.54
N PRO A 80 -6.74 -20.69 -17.87
CA PRO A 80 -7.18 -19.60 -18.73
C PRO A 80 -8.69 -19.37 -18.57
N VAL A 81 -9.15 -18.13 -18.39
CA VAL A 81 -10.58 -17.82 -18.12
C VAL A 81 -11.51 -18.36 -19.22
N HIS A 82 -11.02 -18.42 -20.47
CA HIS A 82 -11.81 -18.88 -21.62
C HIS A 82 -11.59 -20.35 -22.00
N ARG A 83 -10.80 -21.12 -21.23
CA ARG A 83 -10.53 -22.54 -21.49
C ARG A 83 -10.70 -23.38 -20.23
N ARG A 84 -11.09 -24.64 -20.40
CA ARG A 84 -11.22 -25.60 -19.28
C ARG A 84 -9.90 -26.29 -18.91
N THR A 85 -8.80 -25.94 -19.54
CA THR A 85 -7.50 -26.58 -19.30
C THR A 85 -6.86 -25.99 -18.05
N THR A 86 -6.91 -26.75 -16.97
CA THR A 86 -6.26 -26.41 -15.70
C THR A 86 -4.89 -27.05 -15.64
N LYS A 87 -3.87 -26.24 -15.33
CA LYS A 87 -2.53 -26.72 -14.95
C LYS A 87 -2.40 -26.66 -13.44
N GLN A 88 -1.75 -27.65 -12.85
CA GLN A 88 -1.45 -27.68 -11.43
C GLN A 88 0.02 -28.02 -11.23
N PHE A 89 0.65 -27.38 -10.25
CA PHE A 89 1.97 -27.79 -9.78
C PHE A 89 2.09 -27.56 -8.27
N LYS A 90 3.08 -28.23 -7.67
CA LYS A 90 3.34 -28.15 -6.23
C LYS A 90 4.73 -27.58 -6.00
N GLU A 91 4.81 -26.60 -5.10
CA GLU A 91 6.06 -26.07 -4.59
C GLU A 91 6.29 -26.63 -3.18
N PHE A 92 7.36 -27.41 -3.00
CA PHE A 92 7.71 -27.97 -1.69
C PHE A 92 8.53 -26.96 -0.90
N LEU A 93 7.97 -26.52 0.24
CA LEU A 93 8.57 -25.47 1.08
C LEU A 93 9.39 -26.10 2.22
N ASN A 94 8.79 -27.05 2.94
CA ASN A 94 9.40 -27.80 4.05
C ASN A 94 10.27 -26.95 5.00
N GLN A 95 9.75 -25.79 5.42
CA GLN A 95 10.52 -24.78 6.16
C GLN A 95 9.79 -24.38 7.45
N ASP A 96 10.55 -24.31 8.55
CA ASP A 96 10.10 -23.75 9.82
C ASP A 96 10.34 -22.23 9.81
N ILE A 97 9.28 -21.45 10.08
CA ILE A 97 9.27 -19.98 10.01
C ILE A 97 9.01 -19.41 11.40
N ASN A 98 9.94 -18.57 11.85
CA ASN A 98 9.91 -17.92 13.16
C ASN A 98 10.47 -16.48 13.09
N GLN A 99 10.09 -15.75 12.03
CA GLN A 99 10.56 -14.40 11.75
C GLN A 99 9.42 -13.39 11.87
N LYS A 100 9.74 -12.12 12.09
CA LYS A 100 8.73 -11.04 12.16
C LYS A 100 8.01 -10.85 10.83
N PHE A 101 8.79 -10.84 9.75
CA PHE A 101 8.28 -10.82 8.39
C PHE A 101 9.10 -11.82 7.58
N TYR A 102 8.43 -12.75 6.91
CA TYR A 102 9.02 -13.71 5.99
C TYR A 102 8.39 -13.53 4.61
N ARG A 103 9.21 -13.61 3.58
CA ARG A 103 8.78 -13.56 2.18
C ARG A 103 9.48 -14.62 1.37
N ARG A 104 8.76 -15.14 0.37
CA ARG A 104 9.30 -16.02 -0.67
C ARG A 104 8.58 -15.74 -1.98
N THR A 105 9.35 -15.53 -3.03
CA THR A 105 8.82 -15.44 -4.40
C THR A 105 8.87 -16.83 -5.04
N ILE A 106 7.72 -17.32 -5.49
CA ILE A 106 7.57 -18.56 -6.25
C ILE A 106 7.41 -18.18 -7.73
N PRO A 107 8.44 -18.34 -8.58
CA PRO A 107 8.33 -17.98 -9.99
C PRO A 107 7.49 -19.01 -10.74
N LEU A 108 6.34 -18.59 -11.25
CA LEU A 108 5.51 -19.42 -12.13
C LEU A 108 6.07 -19.32 -13.55
N SER A 109 6.66 -20.42 -14.04
CA SER A 109 7.30 -20.48 -15.37
C SER A 109 6.36 -19.99 -16.48
N SER A 110 6.92 -19.29 -17.47
CA SER A 110 6.19 -18.79 -18.64
C SER A 110 5.53 -19.93 -19.46
N GLU A 111 6.05 -21.15 -19.38
CA GLU A 111 5.44 -22.36 -19.98
C GLU A 111 4.03 -22.66 -19.42
N LEU A 112 3.71 -22.17 -18.22
CA LEU A 112 2.38 -22.28 -17.63
C LEU A 112 1.37 -21.39 -18.36
N PHE A 113 1.84 -20.35 -19.07
CA PHE A 113 1.07 -19.35 -19.80
C PHE A 113 1.39 -19.43 -21.32
N PRO A 114 0.92 -20.46 -22.02
CA PRO A 114 1.34 -20.77 -23.39
C PRO A 114 0.91 -19.71 -24.43
N GLU A 115 -0.04 -18.84 -24.08
CA GLU A 115 -0.52 -17.79 -24.95
C GLU A 115 -0.89 -16.54 -24.12
N PRO A 116 -0.91 -15.35 -24.74
CA PRO A 116 -1.49 -14.16 -24.11
C PRO A 116 -2.97 -14.36 -23.78
N GLY A 117 -3.42 -13.82 -22.65
CA GLY A 117 -4.80 -13.98 -22.21
C GLY A 117 -5.02 -13.59 -20.76
N ILE A 118 -6.22 -13.86 -20.26
CA ILE A 118 -6.58 -13.70 -18.84
C ILE A 118 -6.56 -15.08 -18.20
N TYR A 119 -5.87 -15.19 -17.08
CA TYR A 119 -5.74 -16.42 -16.31
C TYR A 119 -6.27 -16.22 -14.89
N GLU A 120 -6.89 -17.28 -14.38
CA GLU A 120 -7.22 -17.47 -12.98
C GLU A 120 -6.11 -18.27 -12.31
N ILE A 121 -5.66 -17.83 -11.13
CA ILE A 121 -4.66 -18.52 -10.33
C ILE A 121 -5.19 -18.72 -8.91
N THR A 122 -5.21 -19.97 -8.45
CA THR A 122 -5.53 -20.31 -7.06
C THR A 122 -4.29 -20.88 -6.39
N ALA A 123 -3.86 -20.27 -5.29
CA ALA A 123 -2.79 -20.78 -4.45
C ALA A 123 -3.37 -21.36 -3.15
N LYS A 124 -3.01 -22.59 -2.83
CA LYS A 124 -3.34 -23.24 -1.55
C LYS A 124 -2.06 -23.52 -0.79
N LEU A 125 -2.07 -23.37 0.53
CA LEU A 125 -0.91 -23.68 1.36
C LEU A 125 -1.29 -24.67 2.44
N ASN A 126 -0.52 -25.75 2.51
CA ASN A 126 -0.53 -26.68 3.63
C ASN A 126 0.55 -26.29 4.63
N TYR A 127 0.16 -26.08 5.88
CA TYR A 127 1.07 -25.69 6.96
C TYR A 127 0.66 -26.31 8.29
N GLN A 128 1.58 -26.27 9.25
CA GLN A 128 1.33 -26.63 10.65
C GLN A 128 1.47 -25.40 11.52
N ASN A 129 0.47 -25.14 12.36
CA ASN A 129 0.49 -24.03 13.31
C ASN A 129 1.31 -24.35 14.56
N SER A 130 1.50 -23.36 15.44
CA SER A 130 2.26 -23.49 16.69
C SER A 130 1.71 -24.56 17.66
N LEU A 131 0.42 -24.92 17.52
CA LEU A 131 -0.24 -26.00 18.26
C LEU A 131 -0.08 -27.38 17.61
N ARG A 132 0.79 -27.49 16.59
CA ARG A 132 1.03 -28.69 15.79
C ARG A 132 -0.18 -29.20 14.99
N GLN A 133 -1.20 -28.37 14.79
CA GLN A 133 -2.36 -28.71 13.98
C GLN A 133 -2.04 -28.51 12.50
N GLN A 134 -2.44 -29.47 11.67
CA GLN A 134 -2.40 -29.34 10.21
C GLN A 134 -3.51 -28.40 9.75
N LYS A 135 -3.17 -27.45 8.89
CA LYS A 135 -4.05 -26.41 8.37
C LYS A 135 -3.87 -26.27 6.87
N GLU A 136 -4.93 -25.83 6.23
CA GLU A 136 -4.94 -25.43 4.83
C GLU A 136 -5.55 -24.03 4.73
N LEU A 137 -5.00 -23.20 3.85
CA LEU A 137 -5.58 -21.93 3.45
C LEU A 137 -5.65 -21.83 1.93
N ILE A 138 -6.53 -20.94 1.45
CA ILE A 138 -6.64 -20.58 0.03
C ILE A 138 -6.33 -19.11 -0.07
N GLN A 139 -5.23 -18.78 -0.73
CA GLN A 139 -4.66 -17.44 -0.90
C GLN A 139 -4.23 -16.78 0.39
N ASP A 140 -5.07 -16.70 1.40
CA ASP A 140 -4.75 -16.11 2.69
C ASP A 140 -5.51 -16.80 3.81
N ASN A 141 -5.10 -16.53 5.04
CA ASN A 141 -5.79 -17.02 6.23
C ASN A 141 -6.67 -15.96 6.88
N TYR A 142 -7.20 -14.96 6.15
CA TYR A 142 -8.13 -14.00 6.74
C TYR A 142 -9.53 -14.60 6.94
N ALA A 143 -10.27 -14.06 7.89
CA ALA A 143 -11.65 -14.49 8.17
C ALA A 143 -12.64 -13.54 7.51
N ALA A 144 -13.85 -14.06 7.23
CA ALA A 144 -15.00 -13.25 6.83
C ALA A 144 -14.83 -12.43 5.54
N ILE A 145 -13.90 -12.83 4.66
CA ILE A 145 -13.76 -12.31 3.30
C ILE A 145 -13.79 -13.44 2.26
N PRO A 146 -14.17 -13.15 1.01
CA PRO A 146 -14.03 -14.12 -0.08
C PRO A 146 -12.56 -14.31 -0.47
N HIS A 147 -12.24 -15.50 -1.00
CA HIS A 147 -10.91 -15.85 -1.52
C HIS A 147 -11.00 -16.28 -3.00
N PRO A 148 -11.47 -15.38 -3.91
CA PRO A 148 -11.67 -15.73 -5.31
C PRO A 148 -10.31 -15.85 -6.02
N PRO A 149 -10.15 -16.70 -7.04
CA PRO A 149 -8.88 -16.84 -7.78
C PRO A 149 -8.27 -15.48 -8.15
N PHE A 150 -6.95 -15.37 -8.10
CA PHE A 150 -6.25 -14.21 -8.65
C PHE A 150 -6.55 -14.11 -10.15
N ILE A 151 -6.68 -12.89 -10.66
CA ILE A 151 -6.90 -12.64 -12.09
C ILE A 151 -5.68 -11.91 -12.62
N ILE A 152 -4.96 -12.55 -13.53
CA ILE A 152 -3.79 -11.95 -14.17
C ILE A 152 -4.01 -11.80 -15.67
N ARG A 153 -3.67 -10.62 -16.19
CA ARG A 153 -3.55 -10.38 -17.63
C ARG A 153 -2.13 -10.68 -18.10
N VAL A 154 -1.96 -11.74 -18.87
CA VAL A 154 -0.73 -12.04 -19.61
C VAL A 154 -0.81 -11.32 -20.96
N SER A 155 -0.12 -10.20 -21.08
CA SER A 155 -0.20 -9.30 -22.23
C SER A 155 0.86 -9.64 -23.28
N LYS A 156 0.50 -9.65 -24.56
CA LYS A 156 1.49 -9.78 -25.64
C LYS A 156 2.37 -8.53 -25.75
N ASP A 157 1.75 -7.37 -25.57
CA ASP A 157 2.36 -6.06 -25.80
C ASP A 157 2.73 -5.39 -24.46
N PRO A 158 3.81 -4.58 -24.43
CA PRO A 158 4.13 -3.73 -23.28
C PRO A 158 3.04 -2.67 -23.04
N LEU A 159 3.21 -1.87 -21.98
CA LEU A 159 2.34 -0.71 -21.80
C LEU A 159 2.52 0.26 -22.98
N PRO A 160 1.44 0.86 -23.51
CA PRO A 160 1.56 1.83 -24.60
C PRO A 160 2.42 3.01 -24.16
N CYS A 161 3.58 3.20 -24.80
CA CYS A 161 4.52 4.26 -24.44
C CYS A 161 5.35 4.70 -25.65
N ASP A 162 5.62 5.99 -25.74
CA ASP A 162 6.60 6.57 -26.67
C ASP A 162 7.99 6.60 -26.00
N SER A 163 9.07 6.71 -26.79
CA SER A 163 10.45 6.46 -26.33
C SER A 163 11.02 7.39 -25.24
N ASN A 164 10.34 8.48 -24.91
CA ASN A 164 10.74 9.45 -23.86
C ASN A 164 9.73 9.54 -22.72
N TRP A 165 8.72 8.66 -22.73
CA TRP A 165 7.73 8.58 -21.68
C TRP A 165 7.99 7.35 -20.85
N HIS A 166 7.77 7.49 -19.55
CA HIS A 166 7.97 6.44 -18.57
C HIS A 166 6.72 6.34 -17.71
N TRP A 167 6.28 5.13 -17.42
CA TRP A 167 5.13 4.86 -16.57
C TRP A 167 5.57 4.52 -15.16
N GLY A 168 4.91 5.10 -14.17
CA GLY A 168 5.14 4.73 -12.79
C GLY A 168 3.95 4.96 -11.88
N ASP A 169 4.16 4.56 -10.64
CA ASP A 169 3.21 4.72 -9.54
C ASP A 169 3.84 5.61 -8.47
N LEU A 170 3.21 6.74 -8.16
CA LEU A 170 3.79 7.77 -7.30
C LEU A 170 3.22 7.79 -5.88
N HIS A 171 2.33 6.85 -5.55
CA HIS A 171 1.72 6.76 -4.23
C HIS A 171 1.55 5.29 -3.85
N VAL A 172 2.50 4.76 -3.07
CA VAL A 172 2.59 3.35 -2.70
C VAL A 172 3.11 3.21 -1.28
N HIS A 173 2.47 2.35 -0.50
CA HIS A 173 2.87 2.01 0.87
C HIS A 173 3.54 0.64 0.91
N THR A 174 4.46 0.50 1.84
CA THR A 174 5.36 -0.64 1.98
C THR A 174 5.36 -1.13 3.42
N LEU A 175 6.24 -2.08 3.73
CA LEU A 175 6.45 -2.62 5.08
C LEU A 175 6.80 -1.53 6.13
N TYR A 176 7.14 -0.32 5.69
CA TYR A 176 7.43 0.82 6.56
C TYR A 176 6.17 1.51 7.08
N THR A 177 5.06 1.52 6.33
CA THR A 177 3.73 1.79 6.89
C THR A 177 3.31 0.60 7.74
N ARG A 178 3.09 0.85 9.03
CA ARG A 178 2.78 -0.17 10.02
C ARG A 178 2.15 0.50 11.24
N ASP A 179 0.83 0.47 11.29
CA ASP A 179 0.06 0.91 12.45
C ASP A 179 -0.95 -0.17 12.87
N GLN A 180 -1.97 0.21 13.65
CA GLN A 180 -2.99 -0.72 14.17
C GLN A 180 -3.98 -1.20 13.11
N VAL A 181 -3.95 -0.60 11.92
CA VAL A 181 -4.93 -0.79 10.84
C VAL A 181 -4.28 -0.97 9.46
N GLU A 182 -3.09 -0.42 9.22
CA GLU A 182 -2.43 -0.39 7.92
C GLU A 182 -1.04 -1.05 7.96
N PHE A 183 -0.67 -1.72 6.86
CA PHE A 183 0.59 -2.42 6.71
C PHE A 183 0.92 -2.64 5.23
N GLY A 184 2.16 -2.50 4.76
CA GLY A 184 2.48 -2.77 3.35
C GLY A 184 3.25 -4.06 3.08
N ALA A 185 3.37 -4.41 1.79
CA ALA A 185 4.27 -5.46 1.33
C ALA A 185 5.74 -5.03 1.41
N SER A 186 6.67 -6.00 1.31
CA SER A 186 8.10 -5.65 1.27
C SER A 186 8.43 -4.77 0.06
N LEU A 187 9.36 -3.83 0.25
CA LEU A 187 9.77 -2.93 -0.81
C LEU A 187 10.29 -3.67 -2.04
N GLU A 188 11.05 -4.74 -1.83
CA GLU A 188 11.53 -5.58 -2.93
C GLU A 188 10.40 -6.27 -3.71
N ASP A 189 9.41 -6.87 -3.03
CA ASP A 189 8.30 -7.54 -3.73
C ASP A 189 7.45 -6.51 -4.50
N THR A 190 7.32 -5.29 -3.97
CA THR A 190 6.66 -4.15 -4.65
C THR A 190 7.40 -3.73 -5.91
N VAL A 191 8.74 -3.66 -5.89
CA VAL A 191 9.56 -3.40 -7.11
C VAL A 191 9.36 -4.51 -8.14
N ILE A 192 9.44 -5.78 -7.72
CA ILE A 192 9.24 -6.93 -8.62
C ILE A 192 7.85 -6.88 -9.24
N ALA A 193 6.82 -6.55 -8.45
CA ALA A 193 5.45 -6.44 -8.94
C ALA A 193 5.26 -5.27 -9.92
N ALA A 194 5.85 -4.11 -9.63
CA ALA A 194 5.83 -2.94 -10.50
C ALA A 194 6.49 -3.24 -11.86
N GLN A 195 7.69 -3.85 -11.85
CA GLN A 195 8.38 -4.26 -13.07
C GLN A 195 7.56 -5.29 -13.87
N ALA A 196 6.95 -6.28 -13.21
CA ALA A 196 6.08 -7.25 -13.88
C ALA A 196 4.87 -6.57 -14.55
N CYS A 197 4.26 -5.59 -13.89
CA CYS A 197 3.18 -4.77 -14.45
C CYS A 197 3.65 -3.93 -15.66
N GLY A 198 4.95 -3.73 -15.84
CA GLY A 198 5.56 -2.97 -16.93
C GLY A 198 5.81 -1.50 -16.58
N LEU A 199 5.92 -1.17 -15.29
CA LEU A 199 6.31 0.16 -14.83
C LEU A 199 7.83 0.35 -14.92
N ASP A 200 8.24 1.58 -15.15
CA ASP A 200 9.64 2.03 -15.22
C ASP A 200 10.11 2.63 -13.89
N PHE A 201 9.18 3.14 -13.07
CA PHE A 201 9.50 3.75 -11.79
C PHE A 201 8.38 3.63 -10.75
N LEU A 202 8.75 3.88 -9.50
CA LEU A 202 7.89 3.83 -8.31
C LEU A 202 8.35 4.90 -7.33
N ALA A 203 7.40 5.58 -6.67
CA ALA A 203 7.66 6.33 -5.45
C ALA A 203 7.01 5.64 -4.25
N VAL A 204 7.79 5.46 -3.20
CA VAL A 204 7.31 4.96 -1.91
C VAL A 204 7.00 6.14 -1.00
N THR A 205 5.81 6.09 -0.40
CA THR A 205 5.21 7.22 0.33
C THR A 205 4.54 6.72 1.59
N ASP A 206 5.25 5.88 2.36
CA ASP A 206 4.80 5.44 3.68
C ASP A 206 4.47 6.66 4.57
N HIS A 207 3.50 6.51 5.48
CA HIS A 207 3.05 7.63 6.30
C HIS A 207 4.17 8.11 7.23
N SER A 208 4.33 9.43 7.36
CA SER A 208 5.38 10.01 8.19
C SER A 208 5.33 9.53 9.65
N TYR A 209 4.13 9.32 10.20
CA TYR A 209 3.97 8.84 11.57
C TYR A 209 4.38 7.38 11.77
N ASP A 210 4.35 6.55 10.71
CA ASP A 210 4.88 5.20 10.79
C ASP A 210 6.42 5.19 10.70
N LEU A 211 6.98 6.17 10.00
CA LEU A 211 8.41 6.30 9.69
C LEU A 211 9.22 6.86 10.87
N ASP A 212 8.57 7.54 11.81
CA ASP A 212 9.19 8.00 13.06
C ASP A 212 9.03 7.02 14.22
N ASP A 213 8.40 5.86 14.04
CA ASP A 213 8.25 4.85 15.07
C ASP A 213 9.48 3.95 15.28
N GLU A 214 9.55 3.33 16.47
CA GLU A 214 10.46 2.24 16.74
C GLU A 214 10.19 1.05 15.81
N THR A 215 11.27 0.34 15.43
CA THR A 215 11.16 -0.81 14.50
C THR A 215 10.26 -1.93 15.05
N ASP A 216 10.19 -2.04 16.38
CA ASP A 216 9.45 -3.09 17.07
C ASP A 216 8.15 -2.66 17.74
N ASP A 217 7.89 -1.36 17.85
CA ASP A 217 6.69 -0.82 18.47
C ASP A 217 6.19 0.42 17.70
N TYR A 218 5.03 0.31 17.06
CA TYR A 218 4.38 1.38 16.30
C TYR A 218 3.56 2.35 17.19
N LEU A 219 3.69 2.24 18.50
CA LEU A 219 3.08 3.18 19.46
C LEU A 219 4.14 4.08 20.12
N GLN A 220 5.40 3.90 19.75
CA GLN A 220 6.53 4.57 20.36
C GLN A 220 7.39 5.21 19.28
N ASN A 221 7.38 6.55 19.23
CA ASN A 221 8.22 7.30 18.30
C ASN A 221 9.72 7.14 18.67
N ASP A 222 10.55 6.84 17.68
CA ASP A 222 12.00 6.83 17.68
C ASP A 222 12.58 8.18 17.25
N ILE A 223 13.13 8.92 18.21
CA ILE A 223 13.83 10.19 17.96
C ILE A 223 15.03 10.07 17.01
N HIS A 224 15.56 8.87 16.81
CA HIS A 224 16.67 8.60 15.92
C HIS A 224 16.23 8.26 14.49
N LEU A 225 14.93 8.15 14.22
CA LEU A 225 14.34 7.91 12.90
C LEU A 225 14.97 6.68 12.20
N ALA A 226 15.12 5.57 12.93
CA ALA A 226 15.77 4.37 12.40
C ALA A 226 15.02 3.81 11.18
N LYS A 227 13.68 3.80 11.21
CA LYS A 227 12.86 3.36 10.07
C LYS A 227 13.06 4.24 8.84
N TRP A 228 12.95 5.57 8.98
CA TRP A 228 13.23 6.52 7.89
C TRP A 228 14.60 6.31 7.24
N LYS A 229 15.66 6.20 8.05
CA LYS A 229 17.02 5.96 7.54
C LYS A 229 17.12 4.64 6.80
N LYS A 230 16.50 3.59 7.35
CA LYS A 230 16.50 2.26 6.75
C LYS A 230 15.73 2.22 5.44
N LEU A 231 14.61 2.95 5.31
CA LEU A 231 13.90 3.12 4.04
C LEU A 231 14.84 3.66 2.95
N TRP A 232 15.58 4.73 3.24
CA TRP A 232 16.54 5.31 2.30
C TRP A 232 17.69 4.35 1.94
N GLU A 233 18.23 3.63 2.92
CA GLU A 233 19.26 2.60 2.69
C GLU A 233 18.74 1.46 1.80
N GLU A 234 17.54 0.96 2.08
CA GLU A 234 16.90 -0.12 1.32
C GLU A 234 16.56 0.33 -0.11
N VAL A 235 16.06 1.56 -0.28
CA VAL A 235 15.83 2.16 -1.61
C VAL A 235 17.14 2.23 -2.39
N ALA A 236 18.23 2.69 -1.76
CA ALA A 236 19.53 2.78 -2.43
C ALA A 236 20.10 1.40 -2.81
N ASP A 237 19.90 0.39 -1.98
CA ASP A 237 20.36 -0.98 -2.27
C ASP A 237 19.51 -1.66 -3.35
N LEU A 238 18.20 -1.44 -3.35
CA LEU A 238 17.32 -1.94 -4.41
C LEU A 238 17.56 -1.23 -5.74
N GLN A 239 17.85 0.08 -5.73
CA GLN A 239 18.23 0.81 -6.94
C GLN A 239 19.50 0.23 -7.58
N LYS A 240 20.47 -0.25 -6.79
CA LYS A 240 21.65 -0.96 -7.30
C LYS A 240 21.29 -2.35 -7.85
N LYS A 241 20.35 -3.04 -7.20
CA LYS A 241 19.89 -4.38 -7.60
C LYS A 241 19.06 -4.37 -8.87
N TYR A 242 18.27 -3.32 -9.07
CA TYR A 242 17.36 -3.12 -10.21
C TYR A 242 17.73 -1.83 -10.96
N PRO A 243 18.88 -1.80 -11.67
CA PRO A 243 19.40 -0.56 -12.27
C PRO A 243 18.51 0.03 -13.37
N ASP A 244 17.67 -0.80 -14.01
CA ASP A 244 16.76 -0.37 -15.08
C ASP A 244 15.39 0.10 -14.55
N PHE A 245 15.22 0.22 -13.23
CA PHE A 245 13.98 0.65 -12.59
C PHE A 245 14.27 1.75 -11.58
N VAL A 246 13.55 2.88 -11.67
CA VAL A 246 13.81 4.03 -10.80
C VAL A 246 12.96 3.94 -9.53
N LEU A 247 13.60 3.96 -8.38
CA LEU A 247 12.96 3.97 -7.08
C LEU A 247 13.15 5.32 -6.40
N ILE A 248 12.03 5.95 -6.03
CA ILE A 248 12.01 7.28 -5.42
C ILE A 248 11.55 7.13 -3.98
N ALA A 249 12.44 7.40 -3.03
CA ALA A 249 12.08 7.49 -1.61
C ALA A 249 11.25 8.76 -1.35
N GLY A 250 10.29 8.66 -0.45
CA GLY A 250 9.43 9.75 -0.03
C GLY A 250 8.61 9.36 1.20
N GLU A 251 7.69 10.23 1.56
CA GLU A 251 6.75 10.03 2.66
C GLU A 251 5.40 10.70 2.35
N GLU A 252 4.33 10.18 2.94
CA GLU A 252 3.03 10.85 2.99
C GLU A 252 2.87 11.58 4.33
N VAL A 253 2.96 12.91 4.28
CA VAL A 253 2.91 13.77 5.47
C VAL A 253 1.48 14.23 5.74
N SER A 254 0.98 13.97 6.95
CA SER A 254 -0.25 14.61 7.43
C SER A 254 -0.01 16.06 7.83
N ALA A 255 -0.46 16.96 6.98
CA ALA A 255 -0.27 18.41 7.11
C ALA A 255 -1.60 19.15 7.27
N GLY A 256 -1.52 20.34 7.89
CA GLY A 256 -2.68 21.18 8.15
C GLY A 256 -3.09 21.99 6.95
N ASN A 257 -4.30 21.77 6.45
CA ASN A 257 -4.94 22.68 5.51
C ASN A 257 -5.31 24.02 6.19
N GLN A 258 -5.93 24.95 5.47
CA GLN A 258 -6.30 26.28 6.02
C GLN A 258 -7.30 26.26 7.17
N ARG A 259 -7.94 25.12 7.40
CA ARG A 259 -8.90 24.92 8.49
C ARG A 259 -8.28 24.18 9.66
N ASP A 260 -6.95 24.03 9.69
CA ASP A 260 -6.23 23.26 10.71
C ASP A 260 -6.69 21.79 10.74
N GLN A 261 -7.09 21.26 9.58
CA GLN A 261 -7.50 19.86 9.41
C GLN A 261 -6.42 19.08 8.66
N ASN A 262 -6.22 17.82 9.02
CA ASN A 262 -5.23 16.94 8.41
C ASN A 262 -5.61 16.64 6.96
N VAL A 263 -4.68 16.91 6.05
CA VAL A 263 -4.68 16.48 4.66
C VAL A 263 -3.34 15.87 4.35
N HIS A 264 -3.28 14.93 3.41
CA HIS A 264 -2.05 14.23 3.12
C HIS A 264 -1.29 14.83 1.94
N CYS A 265 0.00 15.05 2.12
CA CYS A 265 0.91 15.62 1.14
C CYS A 265 2.08 14.66 0.91
N LEU A 266 2.25 14.19 -0.32
CA LEU A 266 3.41 13.37 -0.67
C LEU A 266 4.62 14.29 -0.85
N ILE A 267 5.73 13.95 -0.20
CA ILE A 267 7.02 14.59 -0.39
C ILE A 267 7.99 13.55 -0.93
N LEU A 268 8.38 13.71 -2.19
CA LEU A 268 9.24 12.77 -2.89
C LEU A 268 10.65 13.32 -3.04
N ASN A 269 11.65 12.45 -2.92
CA ASN A 269 13.07 12.75 -3.11
C ASN A 269 13.57 13.86 -2.17
N ASP A 270 13.16 13.81 -0.90
CA ASP A 270 13.68 14.69 0.16
C ASP A 270 14.25 13.84 1.31
N PRO A 271 15.56 13.89 1.61
CA PRO A 271 16.15 13.09 2.69
C PRO A 271 15.81 13.64 4.09
N GLU A 272 15.28 14.85 4.18
CA GLU A 272 14.76 15.39 5.44
C GLU A 272 13.39 14.77 5.74
N PHE A 273 13.20 14.34 6.99
CA PHE A 273 11.94 13.81 7.49
C PHE A 273 11.02 14.94 7.99
N TYR A 274 9.74 14.87 7.65
CA TYR A 274 8.72 15.83 8.08
C TYR A 274 7.70 15.16 9.03
N PRO A 275 7.57 15.63 10.28
CA PRO A 275 6.61 15.07 11.22
C PRO A 275 5.16 15.33 10.76
N GLY A 276 4.30 14.33 10.96
CA GLY A 276 2.92 14.33 10.48
C GLY A 276 2.03 13.34 11.21
N SER A 277 1.98 13.40 12.54
CA SER A 277 1.19 12.46 13.38
C SER A 277 -0.27 12.88 13.64
N GLY A 278 -0.74 13.95 12.99
CA GLY A 278 -2.00 14.59 13.33
C GLY A 278 -3.25 13.71 13.15
N ASP A 279 -3.17 12.64 12.37
CA ASP A 279 -4.24 11.68 12.14
C ASP A 279 -3.82 10.21 12.35
N SER A 280 -2.67 9.94 12.99
CA SER A 280 -2.14 8.59 13.20
C SER A 280 -2.91 7.74 14.21
N ALA A 281 -3.79 8.37 14.99
CA ALA A 281 -4.53 7.75 16.09
C ALA A 281 -3.68 7.19 17.25
N GLU A 282 -2.34 7.29 17.23
CA GLU A 282 -1.45 6.88 18.33
C GLU A 282 -1.76 7.64 19.63
N LYS A 283 -2.07 8.94 19.51
CA LYS A 283 -2.30 9.85 20.64
C LYS A 283 -3.73 10.39 20.58
N LEU A 284 -4.64 9.78 21.35
CA LEU A 284 -6.10 10.06 21.36
C LEU A 284 -6.52 11.54 21.38
N LEU A 285 -5.70 12.45 21.93
CA LEU A 285 -6.02 13.87 22.06
C LEU A 285 -5.20 14.79 21.13
N HIS A 286 -4.15 14.27 20.49
CA HIS A 286 -3.24 15.02 19.63
C HIS A 286 -3.61 14.81 18.17
N ARG A 287 -4.69 15.48 17.75
CA ARG A 287 -5.28 15.31 16.42
C ARG A 287 -5.03 16.51 15.50
N LYS A 288 -4.11 17.36 15.92
CA LYS A 288 -3.78 18.59 15.21
C LYS A 288 -2.57 18.32 14.32
N PRO A 289 -2.55 18.88 13.11
CA PRO A 289 -1.36 18.82 12.28
C PRO A 289 -0.17 19.46 12.99
N GLU A 290 1.00 18.85 12.87
CA GLU A 290 2.26 19.39 13.43
C GLU A 290 2.85 20.48 12.53
N LEU A 291 2.62 20.36 11.22
CA LEU A 291 2.98 21.35 10.21
C LEU A 291 1.73 21.71 9.40
N SER A 292 1.56 22.98 9.06
CA SER A 292 0.65 23.38 7.99
C SER A 292 1.23 23.01 6.62
N VAL A 293 0.38 22.89 5.60
CA VAL A 293 0.82 22.71 4.21
C VAL A 293 1.80 23.82 3.81
N GLU A 294 1.56 25.06 4.20
CA GLU A 294 2.47 26.17 3.90
C GLU A 294 3.85 26.01 4.57
N GLN A 295 3.87 25.58 5.84
CA GLN A 295 5.12 25.30 6.55
C GLN A 295 5.88 24.14 5.92
N LEU A 296 5.20 23.02 5.63
CA LEU A 296 5.79 21.86 4.96
C LEU A 296 6.43 22.26 3.62
N LEU A 297 5.66 22.92 2.75
CA LEU A 297 6.13 23.36 1.44
C LEU A 297 7.26 24.40 1.51
N SER A 298 7.38 25.14 2.61
CA SER A 298 8.47 26.11 2.82
C SER A 298 9.77 25.48 3.30
N LYS A 299 9.70 24.34 4.01
CA LYS A 299 10.84 23.64 4.58
C LYS A 299 11.51 22.68 3.60
N ARG A 300 10.70 22.07 2.71
CA ARG A 300 11.18 21.10 1.73
C ARG A 300 12.32 21.62 0.86
N SER A 301 13.22 20.73 0.49
CA SER A 301 14.32 21.01 -0.42
C SER A 301 13.84 21.38 -1.83
N GLU A 302 14.66 22.11 -2.58
CA GLU A 302 14.30 22.52 -3.95
C GLU A 302 14.26 21.34 -4.95
N ASN A 303 14.94 20.23 -4.61
CA ASN A 303 15.01 19.03 -5.44
C ASN A 303 13.91 18.01 -5.14
N SER A 304 13.05 18.29 -4.15
CA SER A 304 11.91 17.43 -3.85
C SER A 304 10.68 17.77 -4.70
N ILE A 305 9.74 16.84 -4.75
CA ILE A 305 8.44 17.01 -5.41
C ILE A 305 7.36 16.93 -4.33
N ALA A 306 6.53 17.97 -4.24
CA ALA A 306 5.38 17.98 -3.34
C ALA A 306 4.07 17.78 -4.10
N ILE A 307 3.24 16.85 -3.63
CA ILE A 307 2.00 16.46 -4.31
C ILE A 307 0.85 16.46 -3.30
N ALA A 308 -0.27 17.08 -3.66
CA ALA A 308 -1.49 16.95 -2.88
C ALA A 308 -2.11 15.56 -3.13
N ALA A 309 -2.08 14.68 -2.13
CA ALA A 309 -2.68 13.37 -2.21
C ALA A 309 -4.21 13.48 -2.15
N HIS A 310 -4.89 12.64 -2.96
CA HIS A 310 -6.36 12.44 -3.01
C HIS A 310 -7.20 13.69 -2.62
N PRO A 311 -6.99 14.85 -3.26
CA PRO A 311 -7.30 16.16 -2.69
C PRO A 311 -8.79 16.46 -2.52
N ARG A 312 -9.65 15.71 -3.22
CA ARG A 312 -11.11 15.82 -3.18
C ARG A 312 -11.78 14.57 -2.62
N GLU A 313 -11.02 13.59 -2.16
CA GLU A 313 -11.59 12.46 -1.42
C GLU A 313 -12.21 12.98 -0.11
N LYS A 314 -13.41 12.52 0.19
CA LYS A 314 -14.15 12.97 1.37
C LYS A 314 -13.91 11.97 2.49
N PRO A 315 -13.21 12.35 3.57
CA PRO A 315 -13.02 11.44 4.68
C PRO A 315 -14.38 11.08 5.29
N PRO A 316 -14.58 9.84 5.75
CA PRO A 316 -15.74 9.46 6.54
C PRO A 316 -15.96 10.41 7.71
N LEU A 317 -17.23 10.60 8.11
CA LEU A 317 -17.58 11.53 9.18
C LEU A 317 -16.86 11.21 10.51
N SER A 318 -16.62 9.93 10.80
CA SER A 318 -15.81 9.49 11.93
C SER A 318 -14.40 10.05 11.89
N GLN A 319 -13.67 9.82 10.80
CA GLN A 319 -12.29 10.26 10.65
C GLN A 319 -12.21 11.79 10.71
N LYS A 320 -13.19 12.49 10.15
CA LYS A 320 -13.30 13.95 10.27
C LYS A 320 -13.43 14.41 11.73
N ILE A 321 -14.19 13.69 12.56
CA ILE A 321 -14.40 14.06 13.97
C ILE A 321 -13.26 13.57 14.86
N MET A 322 -12.73 12.37 14.61
CA MET A 322 -11.81 11.63 15.48
C MET A 322 -10.36 11.81 15.14
N LEU A 323 -10.04 12.08 13.88
CA LEU A 323 -8.69 12.26 13.37
C LEU A 323 -8.51 13.65 12.75
N ASN A 324 -9.54 14.51 12.85
CA ASN A 324 -9.54 15.85 12.28
C ASN A 324 -9.20 15.86 10.77
N ARG A 325 -9.53 14.80 10.04
CA ARG A 325 -9.28 14.72 8.59
C ARG A 325 -10.12 15.74 7.83
N GLY A 326 -9.50 16.38 6.84
CA GLY A 326 -10.03 17.45 6.03
C GLY A 326 -10.04 17.12 4.54
N ILE A 327 -10.25 18.16 3.73
CA ILE A 327 -10.05 18.13 2.29
C ILE A 327 -9.14 19.30 1.92
N TRP A 328 -8.41 19.18 0.82
CA TRP A 328 -7.58 20.27 0.33
C TRP A 328 -8.45 21.48 -0.05
N SER A 329 -8.06 22.67 0.42
CA SER A 329 -8.77 23.91 0.05
C SER A 329 -8.20 24.48 -1.24
N ARG A 330 -8.96 25.38 -1.88
CA ARG A 330 -8.52 26.05 -3.10
C ARG A 330 -7.22 26.82 -2.92
N LYS A 331 -7.10 27.57 -1.82
CA LYS A 331 -5.91 28.39 -1.58
C LYS A 331 -4.70 27.52 -1.19
N ASP A 332 -4.89 26.30 -0.68
CA ASP A 332 -3.79 25.33 -0.50
C ASP A 332 -3.26 24.86 -1.85
N LEU A 333 -4.16 24.49 -2.76
CA LEU A 333 -3.80 24.01 -4.11
C LEU A 333 -3.28 25.11 -5.04
N GLU A 334 -3.59 26.38 -4.76
CA GLU A 334 -3.02 27.55 -5.45
C GLU A 334 -1.56 27.85 -5.02
N ASN A 335 -1.05 27.19 -3.97
CA ASN A 335 0.33 27.39 -3.52
C ASN A 335 1.33 27.08 -4.65
N SER A 336 2.19 28.04 -4.97
CA SER A 336 3.16 27.95 -6.07
C SER A 336 4.25 26.89 -5.83
N ARG A 337 4.46 26.51 -4.57
CA ARG A 337 5.43 25.47 -4.18
C ARG A 337 4.87 24.05 -4.26
N LEU A 338 3.59 23.84 -4.55
CA LEU A 338 3.06 22.51 -4.83
C LEU A 338 3.41 22.08 -6.26
N ASN A 339 3.90 20.87 -6.52
CA ASN A 339 4.29 20.47 -7.88
C ASN A 339 3.13 19.86 -8.66
N ALA A 340 2.33 19.02 -8.01
CA ALA A 340 1.20 18.33 -8.65
C ALA A 340 0.05 18.06 -7.69
N ILE A 341 -1.05 17.58 -8.26
CA ILE A 341 -2.19 17.02 -7.50
C ILE A 341 -2.46 15.60 -7.97
N GLN A 342 -2.80 14.71 -7.05
CA GLN A 342 -3.24 13.36 -7.38
C GLN A 342 -4.68 13.39 -7.85
N ILE A 343 -4.95 12.85 -9.03
CA ILE A 343 -6.30 12.88 -9.61
C ILE A 343 -6.98 11.51 -9.64
N ALA A 344 -6.22 10.43 -9.46
CA ALA A 344 -6.72 9.06 -9.46
C ALA A 344 -5.85 8.14 -8.60
N ASN A 345 -6.51 7.32 -7.79
CA ASN A 345 -6.00 6.11 -7.15
C ASN A 345 -6.49 4.86 -7.89
N ASP A 346 -7.65 4.95 -8.53
CA ASP A 346 -8.21 3.93 -9.40
C ASP A 346 -9.02 4.55 -10.56
N LEU A 347 -9.35 3.75 -11.56
CA LEU A 347 -10.12 4.08 -12.76
C LEU A 347 -11.57 4.51 -12.46
N HIS A 348 -12.05 4.26 -11.23
CA HIS A 348 -13.45 4.44 -10.85
C HIS A 348 -13.65 5.37 -9.64
N ASP A 349 -12.63 6.16 -9.29
CA ASP A 349 -12.73 7.05 -8.16
C ASP A 349 -13.85 8.07 -8.32
N SER A 350 -14.75 8.07 -7.34
CA SER A 350 -15.90 8.98 -7.31
C SER A 350 -15.50 10.47 -7.30
N TRP A 351 -14.26 10.76 -6.90
CA TRP A 351 -13.69 12.10 -6.80
C TRP A 351 -12.81 12.51 -8.00
N PHE A 352 -12.59 11.61 -8.98
CA PHE A 352 -11.78 11.88 -10.18
C PHE A 352 -12.26 13.12 -10.95
N GLU A 353 -13.54 13.15 -11.33
CA GLU A 353 -14.10 14.27 -12.10
C GLU A 353 -14.09 15.58 -11.31
N GLU A 354 -14.33 15.52 -9.99
CA GLU A 354 -14.27 16.70 -9.13
C GLU A 354 -12.85 17.29 -9.11
N THR A 355 -11.83 16.44 -8.97
CA THR A 355 -10.42 16.86 -8.95
C THR A 355 -9.93 17.32 -10.31
N ARG A 356 -10.29 16.62 -11.38
CA ARG A 356 -9.98 17.01 -12.76
C ARG A 356 -10.55 18.39 -13.10
N ASN A 357 -11.80 18.67 -12.72
CA ASN A 357 -12.40 19.99 -12.91
C ASN A 357 -11.67 21.06 -12.11
N PHE A 358 -11.23 20.73 -10.90
CA PHE A 358 -10.45 21.64 -10.07
C PHE A 358 -9.08 21.95 -10.69
N TRP A 359 -8.38 20.94 -11.20
CA TRP A 359 -7.13 21.11 -11.95
C TRP A 359 -7.30 22.03 -13.16
N ILE A 360 -8.37 21.83 -13.95
CA ILE A 360 -8.68 22.71 -15.10
C ILE A 360 -8.85 24.16 -14.63
N GLN A 361 -9.53 24.40 -13.51
CA GLN A 361 -9.68 25.75 -12.96
C GLN A 361 -8.34 26.38 -12.54
N LEU A 362 -7.42 25.60 -11.96
CA LEU A 362 -6.05 26.06 -11.65
C LEU A 362 -5.29 26.42 -12.93
N LEU A 363 -5.35 25.59 -13.97
CA LEU A 363 -4.72 25.90 -15.25
C LEU A 363 -5.28 27.20 -15.86
N LEU A 364 -6.61 27.36 -15.85
CA LEU A 364 -7.29 28.55 -16.38
C LEU A 364 -6.98 29.82 -15.57
N SER A 365 -6.59 29.70 -14.30
CA SER A 365 -6.11 30.84 -13.49
C SER A 365 -4.62 31.14 -13.70
N GLY A 366 -3.94 30.41 -14.59
CA GLY A 366 -2.52 30.57 -14.89
C GLY A 366 -1.60 29.70 -14.02
N ARG A 367 -2.15 28.89 -13.10
CA ARG A 367 -1.37 27.98 -12.26
C ARG A 367 -1.03 26.71 -13.04
N LYS A 368 0.20 26.64 -13.55
CA LYS A 368 0.76 25.45 -14.22
C LYS A 368 1.15 24.36 -13.21
N ILE A 369 0.16 23.68 -12.65
CA ILE A 369 0.37 22.55 -11.72
C ILE A 369 0.23 21.22 -12.46
N GLY A 370 1.07 20.25 -12.11
CA GLY A 370 1.02 18.90 -12.67
C GLY A 370 -0.16 18.09 -12.13
N ILE A 371 -0.38 16.93 -12.74
CA ILE A 371 -1.27 15.88 -12.24
C ILE A 371 -0.51 14.58 -12.15
N ILE A 372 -0.87 13.76 -11.17
CA ILE A 372 -0.40 12.39 -11.05
C ILE A 372 -1.57 11.43 -10.87
N ALA A 373 -1.30 10.16 -11.12
CA ALA A 373 -2.04 9.05 -10.54
C ALA A 373 -1.10 8.22 -9.67
N GLY A 374 -1.62 7.67 -8.58
CA GLY A 374 -0.89 6.77 -7.70
C GLY A 374 -1.87 5.94 -6.90
N ASN A 375 -1.63 4.64 -6.75
CA ASN A 375 -2.71 3.71 -6.40
C ASN A 375 -3.03 3.67 -4.90
N ASP A 376 -2.22 4.30 -4.05
CA ASP A 376 -2.36 4.22 -2.59
C ASP A 376 -2.42 2.72 -2.16
N SER A 377 -1.45 1.98 -2.69
CA SER A 377 -1.41 0.53 -2.60
C SER A 377 -0.53 0.10 -1.43
N HIS A 378 -1.10 -0.62 -0.46
CA HIS A 378 -0.39 -1.21 0.67
C HIS A 378 0.08 -2.64 0.38
N GLY A 379 0.67 -2.86 -0.79
CA GLY A 379 0.96 -4.21 -1.29
C GLY A 379 -0.26 -4.93 -1.89
N ASN A 380 -1.23 -4.17 -2.41
CA ASN A 380 -2.39 -4.71 -3.12
C ASN A 380 -1.97 -5.00 -4.58
N PHE A 381 -1.44 -6.19 -4.88
CA PHE A 381 -0.91 -6.48 -6.23
C PHE A 381 -1.99 -7.04 -7.18
N ASN A 382 -2.78 -8.02 -6.72
CA ASN A 382 -3.93 -8.57 -7.45
C ASN A 382 -5.27 -8.27 -6.79
N CYS A 383 -5.22 -8.08 -5.48
CA CYS A 383 -6.40 -7.95 -4.64
C CYS A 383 -6.11 -7.04 -3.45
N PHE A 384 -7.12 -6.30 -3.10
CA PHE A 384 -7.18 -5.45 -1.93
C PHE A 384 -7.81 -6.25 -0.79
N ARG A 385 -7.09 -6.43 0.31
CA ARG A 385 -7.56 -7.12 1.52
C ARG A 385 -7.23 -6.28 2.74
N GLN A 386 -8.21 -5.49 3.16
CA GLN A 386 -7.99 -4.45 4.15
C GLN A 386 -9.06 -4.49 5.23
N ILE A 387 -8.73 -3.95 6.41
CA ILE A 387 -9.73 -3.68 7.44
C ILE A 387 -10.75 -2.69 6.85
N SER A 388 -12.03 -2.98 7.07
CA SER A 388 -13.14 -2.11 6.68
C SER A 388 -13.87 -1.59 7.89
N ILE A 389 -13.90 -2.36 8.98
CA ILE A 389 -14.33 -1.91 10.29
C ILE A 389 -13.36 -2.55 11.28
N PRO A 390 -12.58 -1.75 12.02
CA PRO A 390 -11.63 -2.26 13.01
C PRO A 390 -12.27 -3.33 13.90
N PHE A 391 -11.54 -4.43 14.13
CA PHE A 391 -11.92 -5.60 14.93
C PHE A 391 -13.14 -6.40 14.47
N LEU A 392 -13.91 -5.93 13.49
CA LEU A 392 -15.19 -6.55 13.10
C LEU A 392 -15.17 -7.12 11.69
N LYS A 393 -14.62 -6.40 10.71
CA LYS A 393 -14.82 -6.73 9.31
C LYS A 393 -13.66 -6.31 8.42
N MET A 394 -13.23 -7.22 7.57
CA MET A 394 -12.36 -6.93 6.43
C MET A 394 -13.17 -6.79 5.15
N THR A 395 -12.59 -6.12 4.16
CA THR A 395 -13.15 -6.00 2.81
C THR A 395 -12.20 -6.58 1.78
N TYR A 396 -12.80 -7.01 0.66
CA TYR A 396 -12.10 -7.50 -0.51
C TYR A 396 -12.48 -6.61 -1.70
N SER A 397 -11.49 -6.21 -2.50
CA SER A 397 -11.69 -5.46 -3.75
C SER A 397 -10.62 -5.80 -4.80
N ARG A 398 -10.85 -5.36 -6.05
CA ARG A 398 -9.86 -5.35 -7.15
C ARG A 398 -9.52 -3.93 -7.61
N ASN A 399 -9.78 -2.97 -6.73
CA ASN A 399 -9.48 -1.56 -6.90
C ASN A 399 -8.20 -1.23 -6.13
N HIS A 400 -7.55 -0.11 -6.45
CA HIS A 400 -6.33 0.37 -5.78
C HIS A 400 -5.17 -0.63 -5.89
N LEU A 401 -5.10 -1.33 -7.03
CA LEU A 401 -4.03 -2.28 -7.28
C LEU A 401 -2.78 -1.56 -7.79
N LEU A 402 -1.60 -1.95 -7.32
CA LEU A 402 -0.32 -1.39 -7.77
C LEU A 402 -0.25 -1.32 -9.30
N GLY A 403 -0.03 -0.12 -9.85
CA GLY A 403 0.11 0.11 -11.29
C GLY A 403 -1.18 0.09 -12.11
N GLN A 404 -2.35 0.08 -11.49
CA GLN A 404 -3.65 0.16 -12.19
C GLN A 404 -3.86 1.56 -12.76
N ALA A 405 -3.85 2.58 -11.90
CA ALA A 405 -3.69 3.98 -12.25
C ALA A 405 -2.19 4.33 -12.36
N ARG A 406 -1.78 5.11 -13.35
CA ARG A 406 -0.35 5.33 -13.65
C ARG A 406 -0.06 6.78 -14.00
N THR A 407 1.10 7.26 -13.55
CA THR A 407 1.66 8.54 -13.98
C THR A 407 2.61 8.33 -15.13
N ALA A 408 2.43 9.10 -16.20
CA ALA A 408 3.41 9.21 -17.28
C ALA A 408 4.33 10.41 -17.02
N VAL A 409 5.63 10.17 -16.98
CA VAL A 409 6.65 11.23 -16.88
C VAL A 409 7.43 11.29 -18.19
N PHE A 410 7.59 12.50 -18.73
CA PHE A 410 8.44 12.74 -19.88
C PHE A 410 9.88 12.98 -19.40
N ALA A 411 10.80 12.10 -19.81
CA ALA A 411 12.23 12.24 -19.57
C ALA A 411 12.97 12.05 -20.91
N PRO A 412 13.39 13.13 -21.58
CA PRO A 412 14.10 13.01 -22.83
C PRO A 412 15.46 12.35 -22.58
N SER A 413 15.88 11.45 -23.49
CA SER A 413 17.27 10.98 -23.50
C SER A 413 18.20 12.18 -23.66
N ASN A 414 19.08 12.42 -22.68
CA ASN A 414 20.11 13.47 -22.74
C ASN A 414 21.15 13.20 -23.82
#